data_AF-A0A949LRR6-F1
#
_entry.id   AF-A0A949LRR6-F1
#
_cell.length_a   1.000
_cell.length_b   1.000
_cell.length_c   1.000
_cell.angle_alpha   90.00
_cell.angle_beta   90.00
_cell.angle_gamma   90.00
#
_symmetry.space_group_name_H-M   'P 1'
#
loop_
_entity.id
_entity.type
_entity.pdbx_description
1 polymer ?
#
loop_
_entity_poly.entity_id
_entity_poly.type
_entity_poly.pdbx_seq_one_letter_code
_entity_poly.pdbx_strand_id
1 'polypeptide(L)'
;MTDLKLRRLPDRVPVKITMTVDAQLHRLLQEYAAIYAKTYGATESVADLCPYMLQAFLESDRDFLKARKDGGLQGSVAASVETPAPGRRRQRAPTPEPGANEE
;
A
#
# COMPACT_ATOMS: atom_id res chain seq x y z
N MET A 1 1.36 -27.61 17.43
CA MET A 1 0.06 -27.34 16.79
C MET A 1 0.34 -26.41 15.62
N THR A 2 0.15 -26.88 14.39
CA THR A 2 0.45 -26.11 13.17
C THR A 2 -0.66 -25.10 12.93
N ASP A 3 -0.40 -23.86 13.34
CA ASP A 3 -1.30 -22.73 13.11
C ASP A 3 -1.20 -22.30 11.64
N LEU A 4 -2.27 -22.54 10.88
CA LEU A 4 -2.36 -22.12 9.49
C LEU A 4 -2.49 -20.60 9.45
N LYS A 5 -1.56 -19.93 8.77
CA LYS A 5 -1.55 -18.46 8.61
C LYS A 5 -2.76 -17.91 7.83
N LEU A 6 -3.58 -18.78 7.23
CA LEU A 6 -4.71 -18.39 6.40
C LEU A 6 -6.04 -18.46 7.18
N ARG A 7 -6.76 -17.33 7.24
CA ARG A 7 -8.11 -17.25 7.81
C ARG A 7 -9.18 -17.58 6.76
N ARG A 8 -10.41 -17.89 7.20
CA ARG A 8 -11.55 -18.26 6.32
C ARG A 8 -11.85 -17.16 5.28
N LEU A 9 -12.11 -17.58 4.04
CA LEU A 9 -12.17 -16.74 2.85
C LEU A 9 -13.47 -15.88 2.80
N PRO A 10 -13.40 -14.55 2.61
CA PRO A 10 -14.56 -13.70 2.26
C PRO A 10 -14.83 -13.62 0.75
N ASP A 11 -16.10 -13.47 0.35
CA ASP A 11 -16.54 -13.23 -1.05
C ASP A 11 -15.91 -11.95 -1.66
N ARG A 12 -15.34 -12.05 -2.87
CA ARG A 12 -14.73 -10.94 -3.63
C ARG A 12 -14.93 -11.09 -5.14
N VAL A 13 -14.91 -9.96 -5.87
CA VAL A 13 -14.99 -9.91 -7.35
C VAL A 13 -13.68 -10.41 -7.97
N PRO A 14 -13.67 -11.55 -8.71
CA PRO A 14 -12.44 -12.15 -9.20
C PRO A 14 -11.93 -11.47 -10.48
N VAL A 15 -10.62 -11.17 -10.52
CA VAL A 15 -9.90 -10.81 -11.75
C VAL A 15 -9.06 -12.02 -12.18
N LYS A 16 -9.26 -12.50 -13.40
CA LYS A 16 -8.55 -13.69 -13.90
C LYS A 16 -7.09 -13.33 -14.24
N ILE A 17 -6.16 -13.96 -13.54
CA ILE A 17 -4.71 -13.89 -13.82
C ILE A 17 -4.25 -15.29 -14.22
N THR A 18 -3.65 -15.41 -15.41
CA THR A 18 -3.02 -16.67 -15.84
C THR A 18 -1.54 -16.64 -15.48
N MET A 19 -1.09 -17.62 -14.70
CA MET A 19 0.31 -17.76 -14.28
C MET A 19 0.80 -19.18 -14.52
N THR A 20 2.09 -19.32 -14.84
CA THR A 20 2.76 -20.62 -14.98
C THR A 20 3.62 -20.83 -13.74
N VAL A 21 3.46 -21.97 -13.08
CA VAL A 21 4.27 -22.37 -11.92
C VAL A 21 5.11 -23.59 -12.30
N ASP A 22 6.25 -23.77 -11.64
CA ASP A 22 7.04 -24.98 -11.79
C ASP A 22 6.35 -26.19 -11.12
N ALA A 23 6.79 -27.39 -11.48
CA ALA A 23 6.20 -28.63 -10.98
C ALA A 23 6.38 -28.84 -9.47
N GLN A 24 7.45 -28.30 -8.88
CA GLN A 24 7.70 -28.41 -7.45
C GLN A 24 6.74 -27.51 -6.67
N LEU A 25 6.56 -26.26 -7.11
CA LEU A 25 5.60 -25.33 -6.52
C LEU A 25 4.17 -25.87 -6.64
N HIS A 26 3.79 -26.45 -7.78
CA HIS A 26 2.48 -27.08 -7.94
C HIS A 26 2.22 -28.17 -6.91
N ARG A 27 3.19 -29.06 -6.64
CA ARG A 27 3.06 -30.11 -5.62
C ARG A 27 2.88 -29.53 -4.22
N LEU A 28 3.67 -28.52 -3.86
CA LEU A 28 3.55 -27.85 -2.56
C LEU A 28 2.16 -27.20 -2.37
N LEU A 29 1.62 -26.59 -3.43
CA LEU A 29 0.27 -26.01 -3.40
C LEU A 29 -0.80 -27.08 -3.21
N GLN A 30 -0.66 -28.23 -3.86
CA GLN A 30 -1.59 -29.36 -3.68
C GLN A 30 -1.52 -29.94 -2.27
N GLU A 31 -0.32 -30.13 -1.71
CA GLU A 31 -0.14 -30.57 -0.33
C GLU A 31 -0.76 -29.59 0.65
N TYR A 32 -0.57 -28.29 0.43
CA TYR A 32 -1.20 -27.25 1.25
C TYR A 32 -2.72 -27.32 1.19
N ALA A 33 -3.32 -27.48 0.00
CA ALA A 33 -4.76 -27.64 -0.15
C ALA A 33 -5.29 -28.87 0.60
N ALA A 34 -4.55 -29.98 0.58
CA ALA A 34 -4.90 -31.18 1.32
C ALA A 34 -4.86 -30.95 2.85
N ILE A 35 -3.88 -30.19 3.34
CA ILE A 35 -3.81 -29.80 4.76
C ILE A 35 -4.96 -28.86 5.12
N TYR A 36 -5.24 -27.86 4.28
CA TYR A 36 -6.34 -26.92 4.48
C TYR A 36 -7.69 -27.65 4.64
N ALA A 37 -7.96 -28.61 3.75
CA ALA A 37 -9.17 -29.44 3.82
C ALA A 37 -9.25 -30.26 5.11
N LYS A 38 -8.12 -30.79 5.60
CA LYS A 38 -8.07 -31.51 6.88
C LYS A 38 -8.32 -30.59 8.07
N THR A 39 -7.84 -29.35 8.02
CA THR A 39 -7.97 -28.41 9.14
C THR A 39 -9.35 -27.79 9.23
N TYR A 40 -9.95 -27.41 8.10
CA TYR A 40 -11.21 -26.67 8.09
C TYR A 40 -12.41 -27.49 7.60
N GLY A 41 -12.19 -28.73 7.15
CA GLY A 41 -13.24 -29.59 6.58
C GLY A 41 -13.76 -29.12 5.22
N ALA A 42 -13.10 -28.14 4.59
CA ALA A 42 -13.50 -27.54 3.33
C ALA A 42 -12.45 -27.80 2.25
N THR A 43 -12.86 -28.48 1.19
CA THR A 43 -12.00 -28.79 0.04
C THR A 43 -12.07 -27.63 -0.95
N GLU A 44 -11.09 -26.73 -0.85
CA GLU A 44 -10.93 -25.61 -1.79
C GLU A 44 -9.85 -25.95 -2.83
N SER A 45 -10.03 -25.45 -4.06
CA SER A 45 -9.02 -25.66 -5.10
C SER A 45 -7.79 -24.79 -4.85
N VAL A 46 -6.64 -25.18 -5.40
CA VAL A 46 -5.42 -24.35 -5.37
C VAL A 46 -5.68 -22.97 -5.99
N ALA A 47 -6.51 -22.91 -7.03
CA ALA A 47 -6.85 -21.66 -7.69
C ALA A 47 -7.66 -20.72 -6.78
N ASP A 48 -8.48 -21.26 -5.89
CA ASP A 48 -9.27 -20.48 -4.92
C ASP A 48 -8.42 -20.06 -3.72
N LEU A 49 -7.44 -20.88 -3.32
CA LEU A 49 -6.53 -20.56 -2.22
C LEU A 49 -5.45 -19.54 -2.62
N CYS A 50 -4.96 -19.58 -3.86
CA CYS A 50 -3.87 -18.73 -4.35
C CYS A 50 -4.11 -17.22 -4.10
N PRO A 51 -5.28 -16.63 -4.43
CA PRO A 51 -5.53 -15.22 -4.16
C PRO A 51 -5.34 -14.83 -2.70
N TYR A 52 -5.77 -15.68 -1.75
CA TYR A 52 -5.66 -15.38 -0.33
C TYR A 52 -4.27 -15.67 0.22
N MET A 53 -3.57 -16.68 -0.30
CA MET A 53 -2.15 -16.88 -0.01
C MET A 53 -1.33 -15.67 -0.42
N LEU A 54 -1.56 -15.13 -1.63
CA LEU A 54 -0.88 -13.94 -2.13
C LEU A 54 -1.23 -12.70 -1.30
N GLN A 55 -2.49 -12.53 -0.92
CA GLN A 55 -2.88 -11.43 -0.05
C GLN A 55 -2.18 -11.52 1.32
N ALA A 56 -2.22 -12.69 1.97
CA ALA A 56 -1.58 -12.89 3.26
C ALA A 56 -0.06 -12.68 3.19
N PHE A 57 0.57 -13.05 2.07
CA PHE A 57 1.97 -12.78 1.80
C PHE A 57 2.26 -11.28 1.71
N LEU A 58 1.50 -10.54 0.89
CA LEU A 58 1.66 -9.09 0.72
C LEU A 58 1.38 -8.32 2.02
N GLU A 59 0.42 -8.77 2.83
CA GLU A 59 0.13 -8.19 4.15
C GLU A 59 1.23 -8.48 5.18
N SER A 60 1.97 -9.57 5.03
CA SER A 60 3.06 -9.96 5.95
C SER A 60 4.40 -9.30 5.59
N ASP A 61 4.57 -8.83 4.36
CA ASP A 61 5.81 -8.21 3.89
C ASP A 61 5.93 -6.77 4.39
N ARG A 62 6.71 -6.58 5.45
CA ARG A 62 6.90 -5.27 6.08
C ARG A 62 7.60 -4.27 5.18
N ASP A 63 8.50 -4.72 4.31
CA ASP A 63 9.26 -3.82 3.44
C ASP A 63 8.39 -3.39 2.26
N PHE A 64 7.54 -4.28 1.75
CA PHE A 64 6.46 -3.91 0.84
C PHE A 64 5.50 -2.89 1.46
N LEU A 65 5.05 -3.11 2.70
CA LEU A 65 4.16 -2.18 3.40
C LEU A 65 4.80 -0.80 3.63
N LYS A 66 6.10 -0.75 3.98
CA LYS A 66 6.86 0.50 4.09
C LYS A 66 6.96 1.21 2.75
N ALA A 67 7.36 0.52 1.69
CA ALA A 67 7.48 1.09 0.35
C ALA A 67 6.14 1.65 -0.17
N ARG A 68 5.03 0.98 0.14
CA ARG A 68 3.68 1.47 -0.16
C ARG A 68 3.32 2.76 0.61
N LYS A 69 3.73 2.86 1.87
CA LYS A 69 3.47 4.01 2.75
C LYS A 69 4.37 5.21 2.46
N ASP A 70 5.60 4.96 2.02
CA ASP A 70 6.59 5.98 1.64
C ASP A 70 6.28 6.61 0.26
N GLY A 71 5.20 6.17 -0.40
CA GLY A 71 4.72 6.77 -1.65
C GLY A 71 5.37 6.21 -2.92
N GLY A 72 6.21 5.18 -2.83
CA GLY A 72 6.96 4.65 -3.98
C GLY A 72 6.11 4.02 -5.10
N LEU A 73 4.81 3.78 -4.90
CA LEU A 73 3.91 3.20 -5.90
C LEU A 73 2.54 3.91 -6.01
N GLN A 74 2.28 4.94 -5.21
CA GLN A 74 1.13 5.81 -5.45
C GLN A 74 1.59 6.95 -6.34
N GLY A 75 1.36 6.78 -7.65
CA GLY A 75 1.51 7.84 -8.62
C GLY A 75 0.87 9.14 -8.12
N SER A 76 1.72 10.16 -8.04
CA SER A 76 1.39 11.56 -8.23
C SER A 76 0.07 11.78 -9.00
N VAL A 77 -1.04 12.01 -8.29
CA VAL A 77 -2.18 12.78 -8.84
C VAL A 77 -2.84 13.70 -7.80
N ALA A 78 -2.62 13.52 -6.49
CA ALA A 78 -3.33 14.32 -5.48
C ALA A 78 -2.39 15.02 -4.48
N ALA A 79 -1.45 15.83 -4.98
CA ALA A 79 -0.79 16.84 -4.14
C ALA A 79 -0.33 18.05 -4.96
N SER A 80 -1.14 18.49 -5.93
CA SER A 80 -1.18 19.91 -6.31
C SER A 80 -2.29 20.57 -5.50
N VAL A 81 -2.11 20.63 -4.17
CA VAL A 81 -2.71 21.72 -3.40
C VAL A 81 -1.56 22.65 -3.09
N GLU A 82 -1.45 23.61 -3.98
CA GLU A 82 -0.71 24.86 -3.87
C GLU A 82 -0.78 25.41 -2.43
N THR A 83 0.33 25.34 -1.71
CA THR A 83 0.50 26.14 -0.50
C THR A 83 0.99 27.52 -0.94
N PRO A 84 0.22 28.60 -0.77
CA PRO A 84 0.70 29.93 -1.12
C PRO A 84 1.84 30.35 -0.18
N ALA A 85 2.92 30.84 -0.77
CA ALA A 85 4.13 31.27 -0.09
C ALA A 85 3.88 32.42 0.91
N PRO A 86 4.58 32.48 2.06
CA PRO A 86 4.44 33.58 2.99
C PRO A 86 5.10 34.85 2.43
N GLY A 87 4.37 35.96 2.62
CA GLY A 87 4.58 37.24 1.94
C GLY A 87 5.98 37.83 2.07
N ARG A 88 6.42 38.44 0.97
CA ARG A 88 7.49 39.44 0.90
C ARG A 88 7.27 40.48 2.01
N ARG A 89 8.15 40.43 3.01
CA ARG A 89 8.40 41.49 3.99
C ARG A 89 8.70 42.77 3.18
N ARG A 90 7.67 43.59 2.97
CA ARG A 90 7.80 44.89 2.30
C ARG A 90 8.79 45.71 3.11
N GLN A 91 9.85 46.11 2.42
CA GLN A 91 10.87 47.01 2.90
C GLN A 91 10.20 48.28 3.43
N ARG A 92 10.56 48.66 4.65
CA ARG A 92 10.17 49.91 5.29
C ARG A 92 10.86 51.03 4.52
N ALA A 93 10.09 51.86 3.83
CA ALA A 93 10.61 53.08 3.21
C ALA A 93 11.05 54.06 4.32
N PRO A 94 12.17 54.77 4.18
CA PRO A 94 12.47 55.92 5.02
C PRO A 94 11.59 57.11 4.58
N THR A 95 10.88 57.72 5.51
CA THR A 95 10.20 59.00 5.31
C THR A 95 11.24 60.13 5.35
N PRO A 96 11.36 60.98 4.33
CA PRO A 96 11.95 62.31 4.48
C PRO A 96 10.81 63.33 4.64
N GLU A 97 10.81 64.10 5.72
CA GLU A 97 10.09 65.38 5.74
C GLU A 97 11.11 66.52 5.87
N PRO A 98 11.07 67.51 4.95
CA PRO A 98 11.97 68.65 4.93
C PRO A 98 11.49 69.74 5.90
N GLY A 99 12.45 70.49 6.44
CA GLY A 99 12.24 71.38 7.59
C GLY A 99 11.48 72.67 7.35
N ALA A 100 11.29 73.40 8.44
CA ALA A 100 11.16 74.87 8.52
C ALA A 100 10.98 75.27 10.01
N ASN A 101 11.42 76.50 10.31
CA ASN A 101 11.30 77.29 11.54
C ASN A 101 12.52 77.17 12.47
N GLU A 102 13.52 78.04 12.34
CA GLU A 102 13.56 79.46 12.79
C GLU A 102 13.49 79.57 14.32
N GLU A 103 14.66 79.68 14.96
CA GLU A 103 15.08 80.86 15.74
C GLU A 103 16.62 80.90 15.86
#